data_AF-A0A924NFW5-F1
#
_entry.id   AF-A0A924NFW5-F1
#
_cell.length_a   1.000
_cell.length_b   1.000
_cell.length_c   1.000
_cell.angle_alpha   90.00
_cell.angle_beta   90.00
_cell.angle_gamma   90.00
#
_symmetry.space_group_name_H-M   'P 1'
#
loop_
_entity.id
_entity.type
_entity.pdbx_description
1 polymer ?
#
loop_
_entity_poly.entity_id
_entity_poly.type
_entity_poly.pdbx_seq_one_letter_code
_entity_poly.pdbx_strand_id
1 'polypeptide(L)'
;VDVVLISSGSIALGRKVLGLADGPLALEQSQAAAAVGQIRLAQAYEQVLASHGIITGQVLVTLEDTTDRRRYLNSRATMETLLGLGVVPIVNENDTVATDEIRFGDNDRLAAQIAVTVGADQLILLSDVDGFYSANPKEDASAQRYDLIEAITPAIEAMAGDPISAMSKGGMKTKILAAKTAVAGGCAMAIMEGSVLRPLSALANGANCTWFLAKGDPHAARKRWINAMKPKGEVRLDAGAVRALKQGKSLLPAGVTSVAGTFGRGDPVSIIGPLGEILGKGLVRYTVVEATAIAGHRSGQIEAILGYAGRAALVHRDDMVV
;
A
#
# COMPACT_ATOMS: atom_id res chain seq x y z
N VAL A 1 8.34 5.19 -14.99
CA VAL A 1 7.02 4.80 -14.47
C VAL A 1 7.27 3.67 -13.52
N ASP A 2 6.83 3.82 -12.28
CA ASP A 2 7.00 2.81 -11.25
C ASP A 2 5.77 1.88 -11.26
N VAL A 3 5.99 0.58 -11.15
CA VAL A 3 4.93 -0.44 -11.24
C VAL A 3 5.02 -1.37 -10.06
N VAL A 4 3.87 -1.60 -9.42
CA VAL A 4 3.67 -2.65 -8.41
C VAL A 4 2.62 -3.59 -8.96
N LEU A 5 2.92 -4.89 -8.96
CA LEU A 5 1.98 -5.91 -9.39
C LEU A 5 1.38 -6.61 -8.18
N ILE A 6 0.06 -6.65 -8.09
CA ILE A 6 -0.67 -7.44 -7.10
C ILE A 6 -1.27 -8.62 -7.83
N SER A 7 -0.89 -9.84 -7.45
CA SER A 7 -1.33 -11.04 -8.16
C SER A 7 -1.95 -12.06 -7.23
N SER A 8 -3.14 -12.51 -7.60
CA SER A 8 -3.75 -13.72 -7.05
C SER A 8 -3.20 -14.98 -7.73
N GLY A 9 -3.73 -16.14 -7.36
CA GLY A 9 -3.53 -17.40 -8.09
C GLY A 9 -2.59 -18.42 -7.45
N SER A 10 -1.93 -18.08 -6.33
CA SER A 10 -1.07 -18.99 -5.55
C SER A 10 -1.77 -20.31 -5.24
N ILE A 11 -2.95 -20.27 -4.63
CA ILE A 11 -3.73 -21.46 -4.27
C ILE A 11 -4.08 -22.30 -5.49
N ALA A 12 -4.54 -21.67 -6.58
CA ALA A 12 -4.93 -22.38 -7.80
C ALA A 12 -3.74 -23.13 -8.43
N LEU A 13 -2.56 -22.50 -8.44
CA LEU A 13 -1.32 -23.12 -8.92
C LEU A 13 -0.90 -24.28 -8.02
N GLY A 14 -0.88 -24.08 -6.70
CA GLY A 14 -0.45 -25.11 -5.77
C GLY A 14 -1.40 -26.30 -5.70
N ARG A 15 -2.70 -26.08 -5.85
CA ARG A 15 -3.70 -27.17 -5.96
C ARG A 15 -3.36 -28.14 -7.08
N LYS A 16 -3.04 -27.61 -8.27
CA LYS A 16 -2.65 -28.44 -9.42
C LYS A 16 -1.38 -29.22 -9.14
N VAL A 17 -0.39 -28.59 -8.50
CA VAL A 17 0.88 -29.24 -8.15
C VAL A 17 0.69 -30.35 -7.12
N LEU A 18 -0.18 -30.12 -6.13
CA LEU A 18 -0.44 -31.06 -5.03
C LEU A 18 -1.47 -32.16 -5.39
N GLY A 19 -2.09 -32.10 -6.57
CA GLY A 19 -3.13 -33.05 -6.97
C GLY A 19 -4.41 -32.96 -6.12
N LEU A 20 -4.72 -31.79 -5.56
CA LEU A 20 -5.93 -31.58 -4.78
C LEU A 20 -7.15 -31.49 -5.69
N ALA A 21 -8.22 -32.21 -5.35
CA ALA A 21 -9.47 -32.22 -6.11
C ALA A 21 -10.10 -30.83 -6.21
N ASP A 22 -10.95 -30.60 -7.23
CA ASP A 22 -11.74 -29.38 -7.36
C ASP A 22 -12.79 -29.24 -6.25
N GLY A 23 -13.18 -28.00 -5.94
CA GLY A 23 -14.16 -27.69 -4.88
C GLY A 23 -13.57 -26.95 -3.67
N PRO A 24 -14.35 -26.77 -2.60
CA PRO A 24 -13.90 -26.14 -1.36
C PRO A 24 -12.74 -26.92 -0.74
N LEU A 25 -11.73 -26.21 -0.25
CA LEU A 25 -10.63 -26.80 0.49
C LEU A 25 -10.77 -26.45 1.97
N ALA A 26 -10.30 -27.35 2.83
CA ALA A 26 -10.02 -26.98 4.21
C ALA A 26 -8.98 -25.83 4.25
N LEU A 27 -8.96 -25.08 5.36
CA LEU A 27 -8.05 -23.94 5.51
C LEU A 27 -6.59 -24.39 5.33
N GLU A 28 -6.21 -25.47 5.99
CA GLU A 28 -4.84 -26.00 6.00
C GLU A 28 -4.42 -26.46 4.59
N GLN A 29 -5.35 -27.04 3.83
CA GLN A 29 -5.11 -27.42 2.43
C GLN A 29 -4.96 -26.19 1.54
N SER A 30 -5.74 -25.13 1.79
CA SER A 30 -5.63 -23.87 1.07
C SER A 30 -4.29 -23.18 1.35
N GLN A 31 -3.86 -23.15 2.61
CA GLN A 31 -2.57 -22.59 3.02
C GLN A 31 -1.40 -23.40 2.46
N ALA A 32 -1.48 -24.74 2.48
CA ALA A 32 -0.47 -25.60 1.88
C ALA A 32 -0.39 -25.40 0.35
N ALA A 33 -1.54 -25.30 -0.32
CA ALA A 33 -1.58 -24.97 -1.75
C ALA A 33 -1.03 -23.58 -2.03
N ALA A 34 -1.37 -22.56 -1.23
CA ALA A 34 -0.80 -21.23 -1.37
C ALA A 34 0.73 -21.25 -1.25
N ALA A 35 1.28 -21.91 -0.23
CA ALA A 35 2.73 -22.00 -0.03
C ALA A 35 3.46 -22.63 -1.22
N VAL A 36 2.93 -23.72 -1.77
CA VAL A 36 3.50 -24.39 -2.95
C VAL A 36 3.34 -23.54 -4.21
N GLY A 37 2.14 -22.99 -4.43
CA GLY A 37 1.84 -22.25 -5.65
C GLY A 37 2.43 -20.85 -5.69
N GLN A 38 2.72 -20.24 -4.54
CA GLN A 38 3.37 -18.93 -4.46
C GLN A 38 4.78 -18.97 -5.04
N ILE A 39 5.51 -20.08 -4.88
CA ILE A 39 6.80 -20.30 -5.54
C ILE A 39 6.63 -20.30 -7.06
N ARG A 40 5.61 -21.02 -7.57
CA ARG A 40 5.32 -21.10 -9.01
C ARG A 40 4.88 -19.77 -9.58
N LEU A 41 4.06 -19.02 -8.85
CA LEU A 41 3.58 -17.70 -9.25
C LEU A 41 4.74 -16.72 -9.39
N ALA A 42 5.60 -16.64 -8.38
CA ALA A 42 6.77 -15.77 -8.42
C ALA A 42 7.74 -16.14 -9.54
N GLN A 43 8.01 -17.44 -9.71
CA GLN A 43 8.87 -17.94 -10.77
C GLN A 43 8.32 -17.60 -12.17
N ALA A 44 7.00 -17.70 -12.38
CA ALA A 44 6.38 -17.35 -13.66
C ALA A 44 6.55 -15.86 -13.99
N TYR A 45 6.33 -14.97 -13.01
CA TYR A 45 6.55 -13.54 -13.21
C TYR A 45 8.01 -13.19 -13.44
N GLU A 46 8.91 -13.73 -12.63
CA GLU A 46 10.35 -13.53 -12.78
C GLU A 46 10.80 -13.93 -14.18
N GLN A 47 10.44 -15.13 -14.66
CA GLN A 47 10.86 -15.62 -15.98
C GLN A 47 10.38 -14.73 -17.12
N VAL A 48 9.12 -14.31 -17.09
CA VAL A 48 8.55 -13.45 -18.15
C VAL A 48 9.19 -12.07 -18.11
N LEU A 49 9.28 -11.45 -16.94
CA LEU A 49 9.79 -10.08 -16.78
C LEU A 49 11.31 -9.98 -16.96
N ALA A 50 12.07 -11.03 -16.60
CA ALA A 50 13.52 -11.09 -16.81
C ALA A 50 13.89 -11.00 -18.30
N SER A 51 13.06 -11.56 -19.19
CA SER A 51 13.29 -11.43 -20.65
C SER A 51 13.20 -9.98 -21.16
N HIS A 52 12.57 -9.10 -20.38
CA HIS A 52 12.48 -7.67 -20.62
C HIS A 52 13.49 -6.85 -19.81
N GLY A 53 14.44 -7.49 -19.12
CA GLY A 53 15.42 -6.81 -18.26
C GLY A 53 14.82 -6.23 -16.98
N ILE A 54 13.62 -6.67 -16.59
CA ILE A 54 12.92 -6.19 -15.39
C ILE A 54 13.24 -7.14 -14.23
N ILE A 55 13.81 -6.59 -13.16
CA ILE A 55 14.05 -7.33 -11.92
C ILE A 55 12.75 -7.32 -11.11
N THR A 56 12.37 -8.47 -10.55
CA THR A 56 11.19 -8.62 -9.69
C THR A 56 11.56 -8.85 -8.23
N GLY A 57 10.77 -8.32 -7.30
CA GLY A 57 10.93 -8.57 -5.88
C GLY A 57 9.64 -9.11 -5.27
N GLN A 58 9.68 -10.29 -4.63
CA GLN A 58 8.49 -10.84 -3.98
C GLN A 58 8.22 -10.12 -2.66
N VAL A 59 6.95 -9.76 -2.44
CA VAL A 59 6.48 -9.18 -1.18
C VAL A 59 5.22 -9.90 -0.73
N LEU A 60 5.25 -10.46 0.47
CA LEU A 60 4.11 -11.12 1.10
C LEU A 60 3.67 -10.31 2.31
N VAL A 61 2.39 -10.01 2.39
CA VAL A 61 1.80 -9.15 3.44
C VAL A 61 0.45 -9.71 3.85
N THR A 62 -0.01 -9.37 5.05
CA THR A 62 -1.42 -9.57 5.44
C THR A 62 -2.15 -8.23 5.51
N LEU A 63 -3.49 -8.26 5.48
CA LEU A 63 -4.27 -7.04 5.72
C LEU A 63 -3.98 -6.44 7.11
N GLU A 64 -3.68 -7.27 8.10
CA GLU A 64 -3.33 -6.84 9.47
C GLU A 64 -2.04 -6.03 9.53
N ASP A 65 -1.07 -6.28 8.64
CA ASP A 65 0.20 -5.55 8.61
C ASP A 65 0.01 -4.04 8.37
N THR A 66 -1.14 -3.65 7.80
CA THR A 66 -1.50 -2.24 7.59
C THR A 66 -2.08 -1.57 8.83
N THR A 67 -2.56 -2.35 9.79
CA THR A 67 -3.09 -1.87 11.08
C THR A 67 -1.97 -1.66 12.11
N ASP A 68 -0.92 -2.48 12.06
CA ASP A 68 0.28 -2.29 12.87
C ASP A 68 1.18 -1.19 12.26
N ARG A 69 1.37 -0.10 13.01
CA ARG A 69 2.12 1.08 12.54
C ARG A 69 3.56 0.74 12.14
N ARG A 70 4.23 -0.13 12.89
CA ARG A 70 5.63 -0.49 12.67
C ARG A 70 5.76 -1.37 11.44
N ARG A 71 4.90 -2.39 11.30
CA ARG A 71 4.88 -3.27 10.11
C ARG A 71 4.57 -2.46 8.86
N TYR A 72 3.55 -1.61 8.91
CA TYR A 72 3.19 -0.71 7.82
C TYR A 72 4.38 0.13 7.32
N LEU A 73 5.12 0.80 8.23
CA LEU A 73 6.26 1.63 7.84
C LEU A 73 7.44 0.82 7.30
N ASN A 74 7.61 -0.41 7.76
CA ASN A 74 8.62 -1.30 7.22
C ASN A 74 8.25 -1.75 5.81
N SER A 75 7.02 -2.21 5.59
CA SER A 75 6.52 -2.59 4.27
C SER A 75 6.63 -1.42 3.28
N ARG A 76 6.23 -0.21 3.68
CA ARG A 76 6.40 1.00 2.86
C ARG A 76 7.86 1.25 2.50
N ALA A 77 8.76 1.26 3.49
CA ALA A 77 10.18 1.53 3.23
C ALA A 77 10.81 0.49 2.29
N THR A 78 10.44 -0.78 2.44
CA THR A 78 10.88 -1.85 1.52
C THR A 78 10.36 -1.60 0.11
N MET A 79 9.07 -1.32 -0.05
CA MET A 79 8.47 -1.06 -1.37
C MET A 79 9.07 0.17 -2.04
N GLU A 80 9.23 1.28 -1.32
CA GLU A 80 9.89 2.50 -1.83
C GLU A 80 11.33 2.21 -2.26
N THR A 81 12.07 1.37 -1.50
CA THR A 81 13.44 1.00 -1.85
C THR A 81 13.49 0.13 -3.10
N LEU A 82 12.58 -0.86 -3.23
CA LEU A 82 12.48 -1.70 -4.42
C LEU A 82 12.22 -0.84 -5.67
N LEU A 83 11.23 0.05 -5.61
CA LEU A 83 10.91 0.97 -6.71
C LEU A 83 12.10 1.89 -7.04
N GLY A 84 12.76 2.45 -6.03
CA GLY A 84 13.95 3.29 -6.21
C GLY A 84 15.15 2.56 -6.82
N LEU A 85 15.19 1.23 -6.72
CA LEU A 85 16.19 0.37 -7.38
C LEU A 85 15.74 -0.11 -8.78
N GLY A 86 14.58 0.33 -9.27
CA GLY A 86 14.01 -0.11 -10.54
C GLY A 86 13.44 -1.53 -10.52
N VAL A 87 13.20 -2.10 -9.34
CA VAL A 87 12.59 -3.42 -9.15
C VAL A 87 11.07 -3.30 -9.21
N VAL A 88 10.40 -4.23 -9.88
CA VAL A 88 8.94 -4.36 -9.86
C VAL A 88 8.53 -5.30 -8.71
N PRO A 89 7.87 -4.79 -7.65
CA PRO A 89 7.39 -5.64 -6.57
C PRO A 89 6.21 -6.50 -7.04
N ILE A 90 6.29 -7.80 -6.79
CA ILE A 90 5.20 -8.76 -6.99
C ILE A 90 4.60 -9.06 -5.61
N VAL A 91 3.47 -8.43 -5.33
CA VAL A 91 2.79 -8.48 -4.04
C VAL A 91 1.69 -9.53 -4.08
N ASN A 92 1.61 -10.34 -3.03
CA ASN A 92 0.47 -11.21 -2.76
C ASN A 92 0.22 -11.28 -1.25
N GLU A 93 -0.93 -11.81 -0.88
CA GLU A 93 -1.25 -12.11 0.51
C GLU A 93 -0.35 -13.23 1.06
N ASN A 94 0.05 -13.11 2.33
CA ASN A 94 0.76 -14.15 3.04
C ASN A 94 -0.23 -15.17 3.62
N ASP A 95 -0.79 -16.00 2.73
CA ASP A 95 -1.84 -16.98 3.04
C ASP A 95 -1.48 -17.91 4.22
N THR A 96 -0.19 -18.23 4.43
CA THR A 96 0.27 -19.13 5.50
C THR A 96 0.02 -18.60 6.90
N VAL A 97 0.02 -17.28 7.09
CA VAL A 97 -0.16 -16.61 8.39
C VAL A 97 -1.45 -15.80 8.47
N ALA A 98 -2.19 -15.71 7.37
CA ALA A 98 -3.53 -15.15 7.38
C ALA A 98 -4.47 -16.06 8.19
N THR A 99 -5.06 -15.51 9.25
CA THR A 99 -5.97 -16.22 10.15
C THR A 99 -7.43 -16.08 9.78
N ASP A 100 -7.77 -15.06 8.98
CA ASP A 100 -9.10 -14.90 8.42
C ASP A 100 -9.35 -15.97 7.35
N GLU A 101 -10.59 -16.46 7.25
CA GLU A 101 -11.00 -17.35 6.18
C GLU A 101 -10.51 -16.78 4.85
N ILE A 102 -9.65 -17.52 4.13
CA ILE A 102 -9.11 -17.12 2.84
C ILE A 102 -10.28 -16.80 1.91
N ARG A 103 -10.59 -15.51 1.77
CA ARG A 103 -11.78 -15.05 1.05
C ARG A 103 -11.36 -14.49 -0.29
N PHE A 104 -11.94 -15.05 -1.34
CA PHE A 104 -11.79 -14.53 -2.69
C PHE A 104 -12.34 -13.09 -2.78
N GLY A 105 -11.48 -12.12 -3.08
CA GLY A 105 -11.80 -10.69 -3.11
C GLY A 105 -10.89 -9.83 -2.23
N ASP A 106 -10.05 -10.46 -1.40
CA ASP A 106 -9.08 -9.75 -0.58
C ASP A 106 -7.98 -9.07 -1.39
N ASN A 107 -7.69 -9.55 -2.60
CA ASN A 107 -6.71 -8.89 -3.47
C ASN A 107 -7.15 -7.52 -3.99
N ASP A 108 -8.45 -7.23 -4.14
CA ASP A 108 -8.93 -5.88 -4.47
C ASP A 108 -8.60 -4.92 -3.31
N ARG A 109 -8.86 -5.35 -2.08
CA ARG A 109 -8.57 -4.59 -0.85
C ARG A 109 -7.08 -4.42 -0.66
N LEU A 110 -6.33 -5.52 -0.79
CA LEU A 110 -4.88 -5.53 -0.71
C LEU A 110 -4.27 -4.57 -1.73
N ALA A 111 -4.73 -4.60 -2.98
CA ALA A 111 -4.25 -3.70 -4.02
C ALA A 111 -4.51 -2.23 -3.66
N ALA A 112 -5.69 -1.91 -3.12
CA ALA A 112 -5.97 -0.56 -2.62
C ALA A 112 -5.10 -0.17 -1.42
N GLN A 113 -4.89 -1.06 -0.45
CA GLN A 113 -4.00 -0.78 0.68
C GLN A 113 -2.56 -0.59 0.23
N ILE A 114 -2.08 -1.39 -0.71
CA ILE A 114 -0.73 -1.27 -1.26
C ILE A 114 -0.59 0.04 -2.03
N ALA A 115 -1.57 0.40 -2.87
CA ALA A 115 -1.60 1.68 -3.58
C ALA A 115 -1.47 2.87 -2.60
N VAL A 116 -2.24 2.87 -1.50
CA VAL A 116 -2.13 3.90 -0.46
C VAL A 116 -0.78 3.83 0.28
N THR A 117 -0.26 2.63 0.51
CA THR A 117 1.02 2.42 1.22
C THR A 117 2.18 3.01 0.46
N VAL A 118 2.27 2.75 -0.85
CA VAL A 118 3.34 3.25 -1.72
C VAL A 118 3.08 4.66 -2.23
N GLY A 119 1.86 5.19 -2.04
CA GLY A 119 1.47 6.51 -2.54
C GLY A 119 1.30 6.53 -4.06
N ALA A 120 0.69 5.48 -4.63
CA ALA A 120 0.48 5.35 -6.06
C ALA A 120 -0.51 6.39 -6.59
N ASP A 121 -0.25 6.93 -7.79
CA ASP A 121 -1.17 7.83 -8.49
C ASP A 121 -2.40 7.10 -9.02
N GLN A 122 -2.21 5.86 -9.48
CA GLN A 122 -3.25 5.06 -10.12
C GLN A 122 -3.22 3.60 -9.65
N LEU A 123 -4.41 3.03 -9.43
CA LEU A 123 -4.67 1.62 -9.22
C LEU A 123 -5.55 1.09 -10.36
N ILE A 124 -5.09 0.07 -11.06
CA ILE A 124 -5.83 -0.53 -12.18
C ILE A 124 -6.24 -1.94 -11.78
N LEU A 125 -7.54 -2.18 -11.64
CA LEU A 125 -8.10 -3.50 -11.41
C LEU A 125 -8.48 -4.14 -12.75
N LEU A 126 -7.70 -5.16 -13.13
CA LEU A 126 -7.98 -6.01 -14.29
C LEU A 126 -9.02 -7.07 -13.87
N SER A 127 -10.24 -6.95 -14.40
CA SER A 127 -11.40 -7.79 -14.06
C SER A 127 -11.93 -8.57 -15.27
N ASP A 128 -12.92 -9.41 -15.05
CA ASP A 128 -13.80 -10.02 -16.05
C ASP A 128 -14.98 -9.13 -16.48
N VAL A 129 -14.93 -7.83 -16.14
CA VAL A 129 -15.89 -6.80 -16.53
C VAL A 129 -15.13 -5.56 -16.99
N ASP A 130 -15.69 -4.84 -17.94
CA ASP A 130 -15.10 -3.63 -18.51
C ASP A 130 -15.47 -2.34 -17.77
N GLY A 131 -16.06 -2.44 -16.57
CA GLY A 131 -16.36 -1.30 -15.71
C GLY A 131 -17.43 -1.57 -14.64
N PHE A 132 -17.86 -0.50 -14.00
CA PHE A 132 -18.97 -0.44 -13.06
C PHE A 132 -20.26 -0.05 -13.79
N TYR A 133 -21.33 -0.76 -13.52
CA TYR A 133 -22.63 -0.58 -14.16
C TYR A 133 -23.71 -0.18 -13.15
N SER A 134 -24.78 0.47 -13.62
CA SER A 134 -25.94 0.85 -12.80
C SER A 134 -26.72 -0.34 -12.24
N ALA A 135 -26.61 -1.51 -12.88
CA ALA A 135 -27.14 -2.80 -12.46
C ALA A 135 -26.27 -3.91 -13.07
N ASN A 136 -26.51 -5.18 -12.74
CA ASN A 136 -25.79 -6.29 -13.37
C ASN A 136 -26.18 -6.40 -14.86
N PRO A 137 -25.25 -6.16 -15.81
CA PRO A 137 -25.59 -6.15 -17.25
C PRO A 137 -25.93 -7.54 -17.80
N LYS A 138 -25.66 -8.62 -17.04
CA LYS A 138 -26.08 -9.98 -17.40
C LYS A 138 -27.55 -10.26 -17.04
N GLU A 139 -28.13 -9.46 -16.15
CA GLU A 139 -29.51 -9.63 -15.64
C GLU A 139 -30.43 -8.49 -16.10
N ASP A 140 -29.88 -7.29 -16.30
CA ASP A 140 -30.62 -6.09 -16.72
C ASP A 140 -30.00 -5.52 -18.00
N ALA A 141 -30.73 -5.64 -19.11
CA ALA A 141 -30.32 -5.13 -20.41
C ALA A 141 -30.30 -3.58 -20.48
N SER A 142 -30.92 -2.89 -19.52
CA SER A 142 -30.89 -1.43 -19.40
C SER A 142 -29.71 -0.91 -18.60
N ALA A 143 -28.87 -1.81 -18.04
CA ALA A 143 -27.70 -1.44 -17.27
C ALA A 143 -26.72 -0.58 -18.09
N GLN A 144 -26.36 0.58 -17.55
CA GLN A 144 -25.41 1.50 -18.18
C GLN A 144 -24.08 1.48 -17.44
N ARG A 145 -22.97 1.42 -18.19
CA ARG A 145 -21.64 1.58 -17.63
C ARG A 145 -21.39 3.04 -17.29
N TYR A 146 -20.77 3.28 -16.14
CA TYR A 146 -20.23 4.59 -15.81
C TYR A 146 -18.82 4.70 -16.38
N ASP A 147 -18.52 5.71 -17.20
CA ASP A 147 -17.13 5.94 -17.64
C ASP A 147 -16.30 6.61 -16.52
N LEU A 148 -16.96 7.47 -15.71
CA LEU A 148 -16.34 8.24 -14.65
C LEU A 148 -17.24 8.34 -13.41
N ILE A 149 -16.64 8.13 -12.23
CA ILE A 149 -17.25 8.32 -10.92
C ILE A 149 -16.40 9.34 -10.15
N GLU A 150 -16.89 10.57 -10.05
CA GLU A 150 -16.21 11.64 -9.32
C GLU A 150 -16.30 11.45 -7.80
N ALA A 151 -17.41 10.89 -7.33
CA ALA A 151 -17.66 10.64 -5.92
C ALA A 151 -18.41 9.33 -5.72
N ILE A 152 -17.89 8.50 -4.83
CA ILE A 152 -18.56 7.28 -4.37
C ILE A 152 -19.61 7.70 -3.34
N THR A 153 -20.86 7.79 -3.77
CA THR A 153 -22.02 8.12 -2.94
C THR A 153 -22.66 6.86 -2.36
N PRO A 154 -23.52 6.97 -1.32
CA PRO A 154 -24.29 5.82 -0.85
C PRO A 154 -25.12 5.13 -1.94
N ALA A 155 -25.57 5.87 -2.96
CA ALA A 155 -26.29 5.29 -4.11
C ALA A 155 -25.38 4.43 -4.98
N ILE A 156 -24.14 4.88 -5.27
CA ILE A 156 -23.14 4.07 -5.99
C ILE A 156 -22.79 2.80 -5.19
N GLU A 157 -22.68 2.91 -3.87
CA GLU A 157 -22.42 1.76 -3.01
C GLU A 157 -23.58 0.75 -3.04
N ALA A 158 -24.82 1.24 -3.01
CA ALA A 158 -26.01 0.38 -3.10
C ALA A 158 -26.12 -0.34 -4.46
N MET A 159 -25.72 0.32 -5.56
CA MET A 159 -25.69 -0.28 -6.90
C MET A 159 -24.68 -1.43 -7.04
N ALA A 160 -23.66 -1.49 -6.19
CA ALA A 160 -22.68 -2.59 -6.19
C ALA A 160 -23.27 -3.93 -5.71
N GLY A 161 -24.50 -3.91 -5.19
CA GLY A 161 -25.27 -5.08 -4.77
C GLY A 161 -24.79 -5.73 -3.46
N ASP A 162 -25.60 -6.67 -2.96
CA ASP A 162 -25.15 -7.66 -1.99
C ASP A 162 -24.59 -8.90 -2.71
N PRO A 163 -23.66 -9.66 -2.08
CA PRO A 163 -23.05 -10.82 -2.73
C PRO A 163 -24.15 -11.80 -3.18
N ILE A 164 -24.25 -12.05 -4.48
CA ILE A 164 -25.29 -12.92 -5.08
C ILE A 164 -25.18 -14.37 -4.55
N SER A 165 -24.06 -14.74 -3.91
CA SER A 165 -23.95 -15.92 -3.04
C SER A 165 -22.69 -15.84 -2.17
N ALA A 166 -22.61 -16.67 -1.12
CA ALA A 166 -21.37 -16.93 -0.37
C ALA A 166 -20.21 -17.44 -1.26
N MET A 167 -20.51 -17.82 -2.51
CA MET A 167 -19.57 -18.34 -3.51
C MET A 167 -19.26 -17.32 -4.61
N SER A 168 -19.79 -16.09 -4.52
CA SER A 168 -19.48 -15.00 -5.45
C SER A 168 -18.12 -14.39 -5.07
N LYS A 169 -17.07 -15.01 -5.61
CA LYS A 169 -15.65 -14.65 -5.49
C LYS A 169 -15.42 -13.22 -6.02
N GLY A 170 -14.95 -12.28 -5.19
CA GLY A 170 -14.44 -10.98 -5.66
C GLY A 170 -15.42 -10.10 -6.48
N GLY A 171 -16.65 -9.93 -5.99
CA GLY A 171 -17.71 -9.19 -6.69
C GLY A 171 -17.53 -7.66 -6.76
N MET A 172 -18.50 -6.97 -7.37
CA MET A 172 -18.42 -5.51 -7.56
C MET A 172 -18.32 -4.73 -6.23
N LYS A 173 -18.93 -5.24 -5.15
CA LYS A 173 -18.83 -4.67 -3.81
C LYS A 173 -17.37 -4.55 -3.31
N THR A 174 -16.52 -5.55 -3.54
CA THR A 174 -15.10 -5.48 -3.11
C THR A 174 -14.33 -4.44 -3.88
N LYS A 175 -14.61 -4.29 -5.18
CA LYS A 175 -14.01 -3.27 -6.05
C LYS A 175 -14.42 -1.86 -5.63
N ILE A 176 -15.68 -1.64 -5.24
CA ILE A 176 -16.12 -0.34 -4.70
C ILE A 176 -15.45 -0.04 -3.36
N LEU A 177 -15.28 -1.02 -2.46
CA LEU A 177 -14.53 -0.82 -1.22
C LEU A 177 -13.05 -0.50 -1.46
N ALA A 178 -12.43 -1.16 -2.45
CA ALA A 178 -11.09 -0.86 -2.90
C ALA A 178 -10.99 0.57 -3.46
N ALA A 179 -11.95 0.97 -4.31
CA ALA A 179 -12.03 2.33 -4.85
C ALA A 179 -12.15 3.38 -3.75
N LYS A 180 -13.00 3.16 -2.73
CA LYS A 180 -13.10 4.07 -1.57
C LYS A 180 -11.77 4.27 -0.88
N THR A 181 -11.03 3.18 -0.67
CA THR A 181 -9.73 3.20 0.01
C THR A 181 -8.68 3.93 -0.84
N ALA A 182 -8.56 3.58 -2.13
CA ALA A 182 -7.63 4.20 -3.06
C ALA A 182 -7.90 5.71 -3.21
N VAL A 183 -9.14 6.07 -3.51
CA VAL A 183 -9.56 7.46 -3.74
C VAL A 183 -9.35 8.34 -2.51
N ALA A 184 -9.62 7.82 -1.31
CA ALA A 184 -9.37 8.54 -0.06
C ALA A 184 -7.86 8.76 0.19
N GLY A 185 -7.02 7.84 -0.28
CA GLY A 185 -5.57 7.96 -0.27
C GLY A 185 -4.98 8.79 -1.40
N GLY A 186 -5.81 9.47 -2.21
CA GLY A 186 -5.35 10.29 -3.33
C GLY A 186 -4.98 9.49 -4.58
N CYS A 187 -5.32 8.20 -4.63
CA CYS A 187 -5.05 7.31 -5.76
C CYS A 187 -6.30 7.16 -6.62
N ALA A 188 -6.21 7.45 -7.92
CA ALA A 188 -7.31 7.20 -8.85
C ALA A 188 -7.42 5.70 -9.11
N MET A 189 -8.63 5.17 -9.29
CA MET A 189 -8.82 3.74 -9.57
C MET A 189 -9.52 3.51 -10.89
N ALA A 190 -9.09 2.53 -11.67
CA ALA A 190 -9.82 2.03 -12.84
C ALA A 190 -10.29 0.59 -12.62
N ILE A 191 -11.50 0.26 -13.08
CA ILE A 191 -11.95 -1.12 -13.31
C ILE A 191 -12.04 -1.31 -14.82
N MET A 192 -11.40 -2.34 -15.35
CA MET A 192 -11.41 -2.64 -16.79
C MET A 192 -11.28 -4.13 -17.08
N GLU A 193 -11.57 -4.51 -18.31
CA GLU A 193 -11.42 -5.89 -18.77
C GLU A 193 -9.94 -6.29 -18.84
N GLY A 194 -9.58 -7.36 -18.13
CA GLY A 194 -8.22 -7.88 -18.02
C GLY A 194 -7.86 -8.95 -19.04
N SER A 195 -8.86 -9.59 -19.67
CA SER A 195 -8.63 -10.71 -20.59
C SER A 195 -8.13 -10.29 -21.98
N VAL A 196 -8.22 -9.00 -22.32
CA VAL A 196 -7.74 -8.47 -23.59
C VAL A 196 -6.20 -8.51 -23.66
N LEU A 197 -5.67 -8.69 -24.86
CA LEU A 197 -4.22 -8.65 -25.08
C LEU A 197 -3.69 -7.23 -24.80
N ARG A 198 -2.67 -7.11 -23.95
CA ARG A 198 -2.05 -5.83 -23.54
C ARG A 198 -3.07 -4.84 -22.94
N PRO A 199 -3.73 -5.19 -21.83
CA PRO A 199 -4.83 -4.40 -21.28
C PRO A 199 -4.41 -2.98 -20.90
N LEU A 200 -3.20 -2.79 -20.34
CA LEU A 200 -2.71 -1.45 -19.98
C LEU A 200 -2.52 -0.54 -21.20
N SER A 201 -2.09 -1.10 -22.34
CA SER A 201 -2.01 -0.34 -23.59
C SER A 201 -3.41 -0.04 -24.15
N ALA A 202 -4.36 -0.98 -24.01
CA ALA A 202 -5.74 -0.76 -24.41
C ALA A 202 -6.39 0.37 -23.59
N LEU A 203 -6.16 0.40 -22.27
CA LEU A 203 -6.62 1.48 -21.39
C LEU A 203 -6.09 2.85 -21.84
N ALA A 204 -4.79 2.94 -22.11
CA ALA A 204 -4.17 4.17 -22.60
C ALA A 204 -4.74 4.65 -23.96
N ASN A 205 -5.29 3.72 -24.75
CA ASN A 205 -5.92 3.98 -26.05
C ASN A 205 -7.45 4.15 -25.96
N GLY A 206 -8.01 4.31 -24.76
CA GLY A 206 -9.44 4.58 -24.57
C GLY A 206 -10.34 3.34 -24.55
N ALA A 207 -9.81 2.17 -24.17
CA ALA A 207 -10.65 1.01 -23.90
C ALA A 207 -11.69 1.31 -22.80
N ASN A 208 -12.82 0.61 -22.88
CA ASN A 208 -13.87 0.67 -21.87
C ASN A 208 -13.30 0.43 -20.47
N CYS A 209 -13.62 1.34 -19.56
CA CYS A 209 -13.28 1.28 -18.15
C CYS A 209 -14.22 2.18 -17.36
N THR A 210 -14.22 2.00 -16.05
CA THR A 210 -14.74 3.02 -15.13
C THR A 210 -13.62 3.59 -14.30
N TRP A 211 -13.43 4.90 -14.39
CA TRP A 211 -12.51 5.64 -13.53
C TRP A 211 -13.21 6.15 -12.26
N PHE A 212 -12.55 6.00 -11.12
CA PHE A 212 -12.90 6.61 -9.85
C PHE A 212 -11.88 7.71 -9.56
N LEU A 213 -12.32 8.97 -9.52
CA LEU A 213 -11.42 10.10 -9.33
C LEU A 213 -10.86 10.17 -7.92
N ALA A 214 -9.56 10.42 -7.82
CA ALA A 214 -8.88 10.65 -6.56
C ALA A 214 -9.37 11.92 -5.84
N LYS A 215 -9.37 11.91 -4.50
CA LYS A 215 -9.61 13.10 -3.69
C LYS A 215 -8.28 13.81 -3.38
N GLY A 216 -7.85 14.67 -4.30
CA GLY A 216 -6.55 15.35 -4.24
C GLY A 216 -5.40 14.41 -4.60
N ASP A 217 -4.17 14.74 -4.20
CA ASP A 217 -2.98 13.94 -4.52
C ASP A 217 -2.54 13.00 -3.36
N PRO A 218 -1.80 11.91 -3.65
CA PRO A 218 -1.35 10.95 -2.64
C PRO A 218 -0.47 11.56 -1.54
N HIS A 219 0.37 12.53 -1.88
CA HIS A 219 1.26 13.18 -0.92
C HIS A 219 0.48 14.04 0.08
N ALA A 220 -0.52 14.79 -0.37
CA ALA A 220 -1.41 15.56 0.48
C ALA A 220 -2.27 14.65 1.36
N ALA A 221 -2.77 13.53 0.81
CA ALA A 221 -3.49 12.54 1.60
C ALA A 221 -2.63 11.96 2.73
N ARG A 222 -1.37 11.64 2.43
CA ARG A 222 -0.38 11.19 3.42
C ARG A 222 -0.15 12.22 4.51
N LYS A 223 0.10 13.49 4.15
CA LYS A 223 0.33 14.57 5.11
C LYS A 223 -0.89 14.80 6.00
N ARG A 224 -2.11 14.78 5.44
CA ARG A 224 -3.36 14.87 6.22
C ARG A 224 -3.46 13.74 7.25
N TRP A 225 -3.16 12.52 6.83
CA TRP A 225 -3.20 11.35 7.69
C TRP A 225 -2.20 11.43 8.85
N ILE A 226 -0.96 11.89 8.59
CA ILE A 226 0.03 12.15 9.65
C ILE A 226 -0.46 13.27 10.58
N ASN A 227 -1.00 14.36 10.01
CA ASN A 227 -1.44 15.52 10.78
C ASN A 227 -2.58 15.20 11.75
N ALA A 228 -3.49 14.30 11.35
CA ALA A 228 -4.62 13.86 12.18
C ALA A 228 -4.19 13.04 13.41
N MET A 229 -2.97 12.52 13.45
CA MET A 229 -2.50 11.71 14.57
C MET A 229 -2.20 12.56 15.82
N LYS A 230 -2.52 12.00 16.99
CA LYS A 230 -2.12 12.58 18.27
C LYS A 230 -0.65 12.25 18.55
N PRO A 231 0.24 13.25 18.70
CA PRO A 231 1.64 13.01 19.02
C PRO A 231 1.81 12.28 20.36
N LYS A 232 2.79 11.39 20.43
CA LYS A 232 3.21 10.67 21.65
C LYS A 232 4.50 11.22 22.27
N GLY A 233 5.12 12.18 21.61
CA GLY A 233 6.32 12.87 22.09
C GLY A 233 6.71 14.04 21.21
N GLU A 234 7.87 14.61 21.50
CA GLU A 234 8.38 15.83 20.88
C GLU A 234 9.86 15.68 20.53
N VAL A 235 10.26 16.26 19.40
CA VAL A 235 11.66 16.45 19.01
C VAL A 235 11.93 17.93 18.80
N ARG A 236 12.88 18.50 19.54
CA ARG A 236 13.29 19.90 19.42
C ARG A 236 14.45 20.03 18.46
N LEU A 237 14.41 21.06 17.63
CA LEU A 237 15.35 21.25 16.53
C LEU A 237 16.24 22.46 16.74
N ASP A 238 17.45 22.41 16.15
CA ASP A 238 18.26 23.60 15.95
C ASP A 238 17.80 24.40 14.70
N ALA A 239 18.30 25.63 14.56
CA ALA A 239 17.96 26.50 13.44
C ALA A 239 18.39 25.94 12.07
N GLY A 240 19.42 25.08 12.02
CA GLY A 240 19.89 24.42 10.80
C GLY A 240 18.90 23.38 10.31
N ALA A 241 18.40 22.53 11.20
CA ALA A 241 17.33 21.58 10.92
C ALA A 241 16.05 22.29 10.48
N VAL A 242 15.65 23.38 11.14
CA VAL A 242 14.47 24.16 10.70
C VAL A 242 14.64 24.65 9.25
N ARG A 243 15.81 25.16 8.87
CA ARG A 243 16.08 25.56 7.48
C ARG A 243 16.03 24.37 6.51
N ALA A 244 16.55 23.21 6.91
CA ALA A 244 16.50 22.01 6.08
C ALA A 244 15.06 21.52 5.88
N LEU A 245 14.23 21.55 6.93
CA LEU A 245 12.81 21.19 6.84
C LEU A 245 12.05 22.11 5.90
N LYS A 246 12.29 23.42 5.96
CA LYS A 246 11.70 24.41 5.02
C LYS A 246 12.11 24.17 3.56
N GLN A 247 13.19 23.44 3.30
CA GLN A 247 13.64 23.01 1.98
C GLN A 247 13.08 21.64 1.56
N GLY A 248 12.18 21.03 2.36
CA GLY A 248 11.61 19.71 2.08
C GLY A 248 12.59 18.55 2.31
N LYS A 249 13.63 18.75 3.13
CA LYS A 249 14.60 17.68 3.46
C LYS A 249 14.12 16.88 4.68
N SER A 250 14.60 15.63 4.76
CA SER A 250 14.38 14.77 5.93
C SER A 250 15.05 15.34 7.19
N LEU A 251 14.48 15.04 8.36
CA LEU A 251 15.05 15.40 9.64
C LEU A 251 16.16 14.39 10.00
N LEU A 252 17.39 14.87 10.09
CA LEU A 252 18.54 14.08 10.53
C LEU A 252 18.75 14.23 12.04
N PRO A 253 19.30 13.21 12.74
CA PRO A 253 19.59 13.29 14.17
C PRO A 253 20.50 14.46 14.55
N ALA A 254 21.42 14.85 13.65
CA ALA A 254 22.40 15.91 13.85
C ALA A 254 21.80 17.26 14.23
N GLY A 255 20.56 17.54 13.79
CA GLY A 255 19.89 18.80 14.08
C GLY A 255 18.84 18.73 15.19
N VAL A 256 18.84 17.64 15.97
CA VAL A 256 17.95 17.46 17.12
C VAL A 256 18.66 17.85 18.41
N THR A 257 18.05 18.75 19.18
CA THR A 257 18.60 19.31 20.41
C THR A 257 18.05 18.64 21.67
N SER A 258 16.81 18.15 21.63
CA SER A 258 16.24 17.36 22.73
C SER A 258 15.10 16.48 22.25
N VAL A 259 14.83 15.39 22.99
CA VAL A 259 13.75 14.44 22.73
C VAL A 259 12.94 14.25 24.01
N ALA A 260 11.61 14.22 23.92
CA ALA A 260 10.72 14.04 25.07
C ALA A 260 9.49 13.18 24.72
N GLY A 261 8.85 12.58 25.73
CA GLY A 261 7.64 11.77 25.61
C GLY A 261 7.87 10.25 25.67
N THR A 262 6.87 9.47 25.27
CA THR A 262 6.90 8.01 25.31
C THR A 262 6.46 7.44 23.97
N PHE A 263 7.42 7.22 23.08
CA PHE A 263 7.16 6.77 21.71
C PHE A 263 8.10 5.64 21.28
N GLY A 264 7.55 4.77 20.44
CA GLY A 264 8.29 3.74 19.71
C GLY A 264 8.54 4.14 18.25
N ARG A 265 9.15 3.22 17.50
CA ARG A 265 9.33 3.39 16.06
C ARG A 265 7.98 3.45 15.36
N GLY A 266 7.80 4.48 14.55
CA GLY A 266 6.61 4.75 13.75
C GLY A 266 5.55 5.60 14.44
N ASP A 267 5.74 5.91 15.72
CA ASP A 267 4.82 6.78 16.43
C ASP A 267 4.95 8.24 15.97
N PRO A 268 3.84 9.01 16.00
CA PRO A 268 3.84 10.43 15.67
C PRO A 268 4.52 11.23 16.79
N VAL A 269 5.43 12.12 16.41
CA VAL A 269 6.07 13.11 17.29
C VAL A 269 5.82 14.53 16.77
N SER A 270 5.66 15.48 17.69
CA SER A 270 5.65 16.91 17.35
C SER A 270 7.08 17.35 17.03
N ILE A 271 7.22 18.13 15.96
CA ILE A 271 8.49 18.75 15.58
C ILE A 271 8.46 20.18 16.10
N ILE A 272 9.37 20.49 17.02
CA ILE A 272 9.39 21.76 17.76
C ILE A 272 10.63 22.56 17.37
N GLY A 273 10.44 23.84 17.08
CA GLY A 273 11.55 24.74 16.73
C GLY A 273 12.32 25.26 17.95
N PRO A 274 13.40 26.01 17.70
CA PRO A 274 14.27 26.54 18.75
C PRO A 274 13.57 27.45 19.76
N LEU A 275 12.50 28.13 19.36
CA LEU A 275 11.74 29.06 20.21
C LEU A 275 10.50 28.41 20.85
N GLY A 276 10.34 27.09 20.69
CA GLY A 276 9.22 26.33 21.23
C GLY A 276 7.99 26.33 20.32
N GLU A 277 8.07 26.88 19.12
CA GLU A 277 7.01 26.83 18.12
C GLU A 277 6.80 25.41 17.60
N ILE A 278 5.55 24.99 17.41
CA ILE A 278 5.24 23.72 16.75
C ILE A 278 5.40 23.94 15.25
N LEU A 279 6.43 23.32 14.69
CA LEU A 279 6.71 23.36 13.25
C LEU A 279 5.92 22.32 12.48
N GLY A 280 5.53 21.21 13.12
CA GLY A 280 4.87 20.14 12.41
C GLY A 280 4.76 18.84 13.21
N LYS A 281 4.48 17.75 12.49
CA LYS A 281 4.44 16.38 13.03
C LYS A 281 5.16 15.43 12.08
N GLY A 282 5.70 14.34 12.61
CA GLY A 282 6.25 13.28 11.77
C GLY A 282 6.33 11.93 12.45
N LEU A 283 6.52 10.88 11.66
CA LEU A 283 6.65 9.51 12.16
C LEU A 283 8.13 9.19 12.38
N VAL A 284 8.48 8.93 13.64
CA VAL A 284 9.88 8.72 14.05
C VAL A 284 10.37 7.32 13.69
N ARG A 285 11.60 7.19 13.21
CA ARG A 285 12.18 5.89 12.80
C ARG A 285 12.89 5.14 13.94
N TYR A 286 12.93 5.75 15.11
CA TYR A 286 13.67 5.34 16.30
C TYR A 286 12.78 5.37 17.54
N THR A 287 13.05 4.51 18.51
CA THR A 287 12.44 4.63 19.84
C THR A 287 12.92 5.89 20.55
N VAL A 288 12.23 6.32 21.62
CA VAL A 288 12.67 7.46 22.42
C VAL A 288 14.10 7.30 22.97
N VAL A 289 14.47 6.10 23.39
CA VAL A 289 15.81 5.80 23.92
C VAL A 289 16.87 5.95 22.83
N GLU A 290 16.62 5.35 21.67
CA GLU A 290 17.54 5.45 20.53
C GLU A 290 17.64 6.88 20.01
N ALA A 291 16.51 7.58 19.85
CA ALA A 291 16.46 8.96 19.38
C ALA A 291 17.21 9.92 20.30
N THR A 292 17.12 9.69 21.62
CA THR A 292 17.88 10.45 22.63
C THR A 292 19.37 10.19 22.50
N ALA A 293 19.78 8.94 22.31
CA ALA A 293 21.19 8.56 22.19
C ALA A 293 21.87 9.14 20.93
N ILE A 294 21.13 9.28 19.82
CA ILE A 294 21.67 9.81 18.55
C ILE A 294 21.40 11.30 18.32
N ALA A 295 20.72 11.99 19.25
CA ALA A 295 20.45 13.42 19.12
C ALA A 295 21.76 14.22 19.03
N GLY A 296 21.87 15.12 18.05
CA GLY A 296 23.07 15.90 17.80
C GLY A 296 24.19 15.15 17.05
N HIS A 297 24.02 13.86 16.76
CA HIS A 297 25.03 13.05 16.05
C HIS A 297 24.79 12.96 14.54
N ARG A 298 25.88 12.83 13.77
CA ARG A 298 25.81 12.62 12.32
C ARG A 298 25.36 11.20 12.01
N SER A 299 24.69 11.00 10.87
CA SER A 299 24.15 9.68 10.49
C SER A 299 25.20 8.56 10.44
N GLY A 300 26.45 8.88 10.09
CA GLY A 300 27.56 7.90 10.10
C GLY A 300 28.00 7.44 11.51
N GLN A 301 27.53 8.08 12.58
CA GLN A 301 27.84 7.71 13.97
C GLN A 301 26.77 6.80 14.58
N ILE A 302 25.63 6.62 13.91
CA ILE A 302 24.48 5.88 14.45
C ILE A 302 24.86 4.44 14.81
N GLU A 303 25.61 3.76 13.94
CA GLU A 303 25.99 2.36 14.16
C GLU A 303 26.88 2.20 15.39
N ALA A 304 27.85 3.09 15.58
CA ALA A 304 28.72 3.08 16.75
C ALA A 304 27.95 3.34 18.06
N ILE A 305 26.91 4.17 18.02
CA ILE A 305 26.12 4.54 19.21
C ILE A 305 25.08 3.46 19.55
N LEU A 306 24.40 2.91 18.55
CA LEU A 306 23.28 1.98 18.75
C LEU A 306 23.67 0.51 18.65
N GLY A 307 24.88 0.20 18.16
CA GLY A 307 25.36 -1.16 17.94
C GLY A 307 24.78 -1.85 16.71
N TYR A 308 24.10 -1.12 15.82
CA TYR A 308 23.59 -1.64 14.56
C TYR A 308 23.43 -0.54 13.51
N ALA A 309 23.50 -0.89 12.22
CA ALA A 309 23.27 0.04 11.12
C ALA A 309 21.84 0.60 11.14
N GLY A 310 21.70 1.89 11.44
CA GLY A 310 20.41 2.57 11.50
C GLY A 310 20.04 3.32 10.22
N ARG A 311 18.79 3.78 10.14
CA ARG A 311 18.30 4.64 9.04
C ARG A 311 18.86 6.06 9.18
N ALA A 312 19.43 6.62 8.11
CA ALA A 312 20.10 7.93 8.21
C ALA A 312 19.21 9.07 8.77
N ALA A 313 17.92 9.08 8.44
CA ALA A 313 16.96 10.07 8.90
C ALA A 313 16.21 9.62 10.17
N LEU A 314 16.06 10.55 11.12
CA LEU A 314 15.21 10.39 12.29
C LEU A 314 13.72 10.40 11.88
N VAL A 315 13.34 11.34 11.01
CA VAL A 315 12.02 11.43 10.37
C VAL A 315 12.24 11.70 8.88
N HIS A 316 11.63 10.91 8.00
CA HIS A 316 11.74 11.09 6.55
C HIS A 316 10.83 12.21 6.05
N ARG A 317 11.20 12.91 4.98
CA ARG A 317 10.40 14.01 4.40
C ARG A 317 8.98 13.60 4.00
N ASP A 318 8.80 12.35 3.57
CA ASP A 318 7.49 11.79 3.17
C ASP A 318 6.67 11.29 4.36
N ASP A 319 7.31 11.19 5.54
CA ASP A 319 6.73 10.81 6.81
C ASP A 319 6.59 12.02 7.76
N MET A 320 6.54 13.25 7.21
CA MET A 320 6.33 14.47 7.98
C MET A 320 5.37 15.46 7.31
N VAL A 321 4.77 16.29 8.14
CA VAL A 321 4.04 17.50 7.78
C VAL A 321 4.67 18.65 8.53
N VAL A 322 5.08 19.68 7.80
CA VAL A 322 5.76 20.91 8.28
C VAL A 322 5.04 22.10 7.67
#